data_AF-A0A2H3KSL3-F1
#
_entry.id   AF-A0A2H3KSL3-F1
#
_cell.length_a   1.000
_cell.length_b   1.000
_cell.length_c   1.000
_cell.angle_alpha   90.00
_cell.angle_beta   90.00
_cell.angle_gamma   90.00
#
_symmetry.space_group_name_H-M   'P 1'
#
loop_
_entity.id
_entity.type
_entity.pdbx_description
1 polymer ?
#
loop_
_entity_poly.entity_id
_entity_poly.type
_entity_poly.pdbx_seq_one_letter_code
_entity_poly.pdbx_strand_id
1 'polypeptide(L)'
;MITTVTTTTVTTVTTITSVAVASLTLIVILTLLVLLIQKEIIGGFTGIRAQRLSKALNVAIMPLSVVFMTSLLLRVLEVIR
;
A
#
# COMPACT_ATOMS: atom_id res chain seq x y z
N MET A 1 20.28 -29.25 21.33
CA MET A 1 19.22 -29.10 20.31
C MET A 1 18.31 -27.88 20.52
N ILE A 2 18.28 -27.24 21.69
CA ILE A 2 17.43 -26.04 21.92
C ILE A 2 17.73 -24.90 20.95
N THR A 3 19.01 -24.69 20.64
CA THR A 3 19.46 -23.64 19.72
C THR A 3 18.91 -23.83 18.31
N THR A 4 18.82 -25.06 17.79
CA THR A 4 18.33 -25.36 16.44
C THR A 4 16.83 -25.09 16.29
N VAL A 5 16.03 -25.37 17.33
CA VAL A 5 14.59 -25.10 17.34
C VAL A 5 14.35 -23.59 17.44
N THR A 6 15.16 -22.88 18.22
CA THR A 6 15.09 -21.43 18.34
C THR A 6 15.54 -20.73 17.06
N THR A 7 16.61 -21.19 16.38
CA THR A 7 16.98 -20.60 15.09
C THR A 7 15.91 -20.85 14.04
N THR A 8 15.38 -22.08 13.90
CA THR A 8 14.39 -22.37 12.86
C THR A 8 13.07 -21.63 13.09
N THR A 9 12.63 -21.46 14.35
CA THR A 9 11.43 -20.65 14.66
C THR A 9 11.67 -19.16 14.42
N VAL A 10 12.83 -18.62 14.76
CA VAL A 10 13.16 -17.22 14.46
C VAL A 10 13.26 -16.98 12.96
N THR A 11 13.92 -17.86 12.18
CA THR A 11 13.96 -17.70 10.71
C THR A 11 12.59 -17.84 10.09
N THR A 12 11.75 -18.79 10.51
CA THR A 12 10.39 -18.92 9.94
C THR A 12 9.49 -17.74 10.28
N VAL A 13 9.53 -17.21 11.50
CA VAL A 13 8.76 -16.01 11.85
C VAL A 13 9.24 -14.79 11.05
N THR A 14 10.55 -14.63 10.87
CA THR A 14 11.15 -13.52 10.12
C THR A 14 10.82 -13.60 8.61
N THR A 15 10.87 -14.79 8.02
CA THR A 15 10.53 -14.97 6.59
C THR A 15 9.04 -14.75 6.35
N ILE A 16 8.16 -15.30 7.18
CA ILE A 16 6.70 -15.12 7.03
C ILE A 16 6.31 -13.64 7.17
N THR A 17 6.87 -12.93 8.15
CA THR A 17 6.59 -11.49 8.32
C THR A 17 7.10 -10.66 7.14
N SER A 18 8.31 -10.93 6.63
CA SER A 18 8.83 -10.22 5.46
C SER A 18 7.98 -10.41 4.19
N VAL A 19 7.53 -11.63 3.91
CA VAL A 19 6.72 -11.96 2.72
C VAL A 19 5.31 -11.38 2.82
N ALA A 20 4.70 -11.42 4.01
CA ALA A 20 3.40 -10.82 4.26
C ALA A 20 3.44 -9.29 4.10
N VAL A 21 4.48 -8.63 4.62
CA VAL A 21 4.63 -7.16 4.51
C VAL A 21 4.90 -6.74 3.06
N ALA A 22 5.74 -7.47 2.33
CA ALA A 22 6.03 -7.18 0.92
C ALA A 22 4.78 -7.27 0.03
N SER A 23 3.99 -8.35 0.19
CA SER A 23 2.76 -8.54 -0.59
C SER A 23 1.69 -7.48 -0.26
N LEU A 24 1.57 -7.10 1.01
CA LEU A 24 0.66 -6.04 1.43
C LEU A 24 1.04 -4.68 0.86
N THR A 25 2.34 -4.38 0.79
CA THR A 25 2.84 -3.14 0.18
C THR A 25 2.43 -3.06 -1.30
N LEU A 26 2.61 -4.14 -2.07
CA LEU A 26 2.22 -4.19 -3.48
C LEU A 26 0.70 -4.00 -3.68
N ILE A 27 -0.13 -4.57 -2.81
CA ILE A 27 -1.59 -4.38 -2.85
C ILE A 27 -1.95 -2.91 -2.61
N VAL A 28 -1.30 -2.24 -1.66
CA VAL A 28 -1.52 -0.80 -1.40
C VAL A 28 -1.17 0.04 -2.64
N ILE A 29 -0.07 -0.28 -3.33
CA ILE A 29 0.34 0.42 -4.55
C ILE A 29 -0.71 0.23 -5.66
N LEU A 30 -1.11 -1.02 -5.91
CA LEU A 30 -2.08 -1.33 -6.97
C LEU A 30 -3.45 -0.70 -6.69
N THR A 31 -3.92 -0.76 -5.45
CA THR A 31 -5.19 -0.14 -5.06
C THR A 31 -5.17 1.38 -5.23
N LEU A 32 -4.08 2.04 -4.86
CA LEU A 32 -3.91 3.48 -5.06
C LEU A 32 -3.90 3.83 -6.55
N LEU A 33 -3.15 3.06 -7.36
CA LEU A 33 -3.09 3.25 -8.81
C LEU A 33 -4.49 3.14 -9.45
N VAL A 34 -5.25 2.12 -9.08
CA VAL A 34 -6.63 1.92 -9.55
C VAL A 34 -7.53 3.10 -9.13
N LEU A 35 -7.45 3.55 -7.89
CA LEU A 35 -8.25 4.69 -7.41
C LEU A 35 -7.91 6.01 -8.13
N LEU A 36 -6.63 6.26 -8.42
CA LEU A 36 -6.21 7.44 -9.18
C LEU A 36 -6.74 7.41 -10.61
N ILE A 37 -6.64 6.25 -11.28
CA ILE A 37 -7.19 6.08 -12.64
C ILE A 37 -8.70 6.33 -12.64
N GLN A 38 -9.44 5.74 -11.69
CA GLN A 38 -10.87 5.98 -11.58
C GLN A 38 -11.19 7.46 -11.35
N LYS A 39 -10.42 8.15 -10.50
CA LYS A 39 -10.62 9.59 -10.22
C LYS A 39 -10.40 10.44 -11.47
N GLU A 40 -9.37 10.15 -12.25
CA GLU A 40 -9.07 10.89 -13.49
C GLU A 40 -10.20 10.72 -14.51
N ILE A 41 -10.65 9.47 -14.69
CA ILE A 41 -11.77 9.15 -15.60
C ILE A 41 -13.06 9.83 -15.14
N ILE A 42 -13.40 9.73 -13.85
CA ILE A 42 -14.64 10.30 -13.28
C ILE A 42 -14.58 11.84 -13.27
N GLY A 43 -13.39 12.42 -13.08
CA GLY A 43 -13.16 13.87 -13.07
C GLY A 43 -13.52 14.56 -14.38
N GLY A 44 -13.47 13.84 -15.51
CA GLY A 44 -13.90 14.34 -16.82
C GLY A 44 -15.42 14.44 -17.01
N PHE A 45 -16.23 13.87 -16.12
CA PHE A 45 -17.70 13.88 -16.25
C PHE A 45 -18.34 14.96 -15.37
N THR A 46 -19.18 15.82 -15.95
CA THR A 46 -19.80 16.98 -15.28
C THR A 46 -21.16 16.70 -14.60
N GLY A 47 -21.51 15.44 -14.35
CA GLY A 47 -22.78 15.07 -13.70
C GLY A 47 -22.77 15.14 -12.17
N ILE A 48 -23.90 15.45 -11.54
CA ILE A 48 -24.07 15.51 -10.06
C ILE A 48 -23.63 14.20 -9.38
N ARG A 49 -23.89 13.04 -10.02
CA ARG A 49 -23.45 11.72 -9.54
C ARG A 49 -21.93 11.54 -9.67
N ALA A 50 -21.34 12.01 -10.76
CA ALA A 50 -19.89 11.97 -10.98
C ALA A 50 -19.16 12.87 -9.96
N GLN A 51 -19.73 14.03 -9.61
CA GLN A 51 -19.16 14.92 -8.60
C GLN A 51 -19.18 14.31 -7.20
N ARG A 52 -20.24 13.58 -6.82
CA ARG A 52 -20.29 12.84 -5.55
C ARG A 52 -19.28 11.69 -5.51
N LEU A 53 -19.16 10.95 -6.62
CA LEU A 53 -18.22 9.84 -6.73
C LEU A 53 -16.76 10.32 -6.71
N SER A 54 -16.46 11.45 -7.35
CA SER A 54 -15.16 12.12 -7.30
C SER A 54 -14.78 12.54 -5.87
N LYS A 55 -15.73 13.12 -5.11
CA LYS A 55 -15.51 13.45 -3.69
C LYS A 55 -15.24 12.21 -2.84
N ALA A 56 -16.00 11.13 -3.03
CA ALA A 56 -15.81 9.87 -2.31
C ALA A 56 -14.44 9.23 -2.63
N LEU A 57 -14.04 9.22 -3.90
CA LEU A 57 -12.70 8.77 -4.31
C LEU A 57 -11.61 9.63 -3.68
N ASN A 58 -11.77 10.95 -3.64
CA ASN A 58 -10.76 11.82 -3.03
C ASN A 58 -10.58 11.54 -1.52
N VAL A 59 -11.67 11.26 -0.81
CA VAL A 59 -11.64 10.85 0.61
C VAL A 59 -10.93 9.50 0.80
N ALA A 60 -11.07 8.56 -0.15
CA ALA A 60 -10.34 7.28 -0.11
C ALA A 60 -8.86 7.43 -0.51
N ILE A 61 -8.55 8.29 -1.49
CA ILE A 61 -7.20 8.51 -2.00
C ILE A 61 -6.32 9.22 -0.96
N MET A 62 -6.86 10.17 -0.21
CA MET A 62 -6.10 10.94 0.77
C MET A 62 -5.37 10.04 1.80
N PRO A 63 -6.03 9.18 2.58
CA PRO A 63 -5.35 8.30 3.54
C PRO A 63 -4.45 7.27 2.84
N LEU A 64 -4.87 6.73 1.69
CA LEU A 64 -4.08 5.72 0.97
C LEU A 64 -2.78 6.32 0.41
N SER A 65 -2.81 7.58 -0.04
CA SER A 65 -1.63 8.32 -0.49
C SER A 65 -0.63 8.57 0.63
N VAL A 66 -1.11 8.80 1.86
CA VAL A 66 -0.25 8.95 3.03
C VAL A 66 0.47 7.63 3.31
N VAL A 67 -0.26 6.51 3.35
CA VAL A 67 0.32 5.17 3.57
C VAL A 67 1.35 4.81 2.49
N PHE A 68 1.04 5.14 1.22
CA PHE A 68 1.97 4.93 0.12
C PHE A 68 3.23 5.78 0.27
N MET A 69 3.10 7.08 0.55
CA MET A 69 4.26 7.96 0.73
C MET A 69 5.13 7.53 1.90
N THR A 70 4.55 7.12 3.04
CA THR A 70 5.33 6.60 4.16
C THR A 70 6.06 5.31 3.80
N SER A 71 5.41 4.41 3.06
CA SER A 71 6.03 3.15 2.61
C SER A 71 7.17 3.42 1.64
N LEU A 72 6.99 4.40 0.74
CA LEU A 72 7.98 4.79 -0.26
C LEU A 72 9.20 5.44 0.39
N LEU A 73 9.00 6.33 1.38
CA LEU A 73 10.08 6.91 2.18
C LEU A 73 10.90 5.84 2.90
N LEU A 74 10.24 4.86 3.52
CA LEU A 74 10.92 3.74 4.18
C LEU A 74 11.76 2.92 3.19
N ARG A 75 11.24 2.63 2.00
CA ARG A 75 12.01 1.91 0.97
C ARG A 75 13.16 2.73 0.41
N VAL A 76 12.99 4.03 0.21
CA VAL A 76 14.08 4.91 -0.25
C VAL A 76 15.19 4.98 0.80
N LEU A 77 14.83 5.10 2.09
CA LEU A 77 15.79 5.08 3.19
C LEU A 77 16.55 3.75 3.29
N GLU A 78 15.88 2.63 2.97
CA GLU A 78 16.49 1.30 2.92
C GLU A 78 17.44 1.13 1.74
N VAL A 79 17.17 1.76 0.58
CA VAL A 79 18.04 1.71 -0.60
C VAL A 79 19.25 2.65 -0.48
N ILE A 80 19.09 3.81 0.19
CA ILE A 80 20.16 4.80 0.35
C ILE A 80 21.12 4.44 1.52
N ARG A 81 20.67 3.64 2.50
CA ARG A 81 21.54 3.10 3.57
C ARG A 81 22.35 1.91 3.09
#